data_AF-A0A1B8S8G8-F1
#
_entry.id   AF-A0A1B8S8G8-F1
#
_cell.length_a   1.000
_cell.length_b   1.000
_cell.length_c   1.000
_cell.angle_alpha   90.00
_cell.angle_beta   90.00
_cell.angle_gamma   90.00
#
_symmetry.space_group_name_H-M   'P 1'
#
loop_
_entity.id
_entity.type
_entity.pdbx_description
1 polymer ?
#
loop_
_entity_poly.entity_id
_entity_poly.type
_entity_poly.pdbx_seq_one_letter_code
_entity_poly.pdbx_strand_id
1 'polypeptide(L)' 'GLSGLSAFSDPPSDFLDVLTFCDLTTGPDGAPISPRDRLRDVLSRYGSEDPVHRAVDAGRDELLAAVRRVRDWL' A
#
# COMPACT_ATOMS: atom_id res chain seq x y z
N GLY A 1 -1.66 -21.93 -0.88
CA GLY A 1 -0.69 -20.92 -0.42
C GLY A 1 0.64 -21.15 -1.11
N LEU A 2 1.47 -20.11 -1.22
CA LEU A 2 2.82 -20.20 -1.76
C LEU A 2 3.72 -20.95 -0.76
N SER A 3 4.40 -22.02 -1.21
CA SER A 3 5.26 -22.85 -0.35
C SER A 3 6.49 -22.07 0.13
N GLY A 4 6.93 -22.32 1.37
CA GLY A 4 8.15 -21.73 1.94
C GLY A 4 7.96 -20.41 2.70
N LEU A 5 6.80 -19.76 2.62
CA LEU A 5 6.54 -18.52 3.38
C LEU A 5 6.52 -18.72 4.89
N SER A 6 6.09 -19.90 5.37
CA SER A 6 6.05 -20.21 6.80
C SER A 6 7.43 -20.27 7.47
N ALA A 7 8.53 -20.22 6.70
CA ALA A 7 9.87 -20.12 7.24
C ALA A 7 10.23 -18.70 7.71
N PHE A 8 9.42 -17.71 7.34
CA PHE A 8 9.63 -16.30 7.70
C PHE A 8 8.62 -15.88 8.76
N SER A 9 9.11 -15.16 9.77
CA SER A 9 8.24 -14.49 10.75
C SER A 9 7.43 -13.39 10.07
N ASP A 10 6.20 -13.17 10.54
CA ASP A 10 5.44 -12.00 10.11
C ASP A 10 6.19 -10.72 10.51
N PRO A 11 6.31 -9.74 9.60
CA PRO A 11 6.94 -8.46 9.93
C PRO A 11 6.09 -7.69 10.95
N PRO A 12 6.70 -6.84 11.79
CA PRO A 12 5.97 -5.96 12.70
C PRO A 12 4.95 -5.09 11.95
N SER A 13 3.72 -5.02 12.45
CA SER A 13 2.62 -4.34 11.76
C SER A 13 2.82 -2.83 11.66
N ASP A 14 3.44 -2.22 12.68
CA ASP A 14 3.83 -0.82 12.69
C ASP A 14 4.85 -0.50 11.58
N PHE A 15 5.79 -1.42 11.33
CA PHE A 15 6.74 -1.26 10.24
C PHE A 15 6.07 -1.35 8.86
N LEU A 16 5.11 -2.26 8.69
CA LEU A 16 4.30 -2.34 7.48
C LEU A 16 3.47 -1.06 7.26
N ASP A 17 2.95 -0.47 8.32
CA ASP A 17 2.19 0.79 8.25
C ASP A 17 3.07 1.93 7.76
N VAL A 18 4.31 2.03 8.25
CA VAL A 18 5.28 3.03 7.79
C VAL A 18 5.64 2.83 6.32
N LEU A 19 5.91 1.59 5.90
CA LEU A 19 6.24 1.32 4.49
C LEU A 19 5.05 1.65 3.57
N THR A 20 3.85 1.29 3.99
CA THR A 20 2.61 1.63 3.27
C THR A 20 2.39 3.14 3.22
N PHE A 21 2.63 3.85 4.32
CA PHE A 21 2.58 5.31 4.36
C PHE A 21 3.56 5.91 3.34
N CYS A 22 4.82 5.50 3.37
CA CYS A 22 5.85 5.99 2.46
C CYS A 22 5.51 5.74 0.98
N ASP A 23 5.03 4.55 0.62
CA ASP A 23 4.60 4.27 -0.77
C ASP A 23 3.40 5.11 -1.19
N LEU A 24 2.41 5.26 -0.30
CA LEU A 24 1.17 5.97 -0.63
C LEU A 24 1.29 7.49 -0.61
N THR A 25 2.31 8.05 0.05
CA THR A 25 2.55 9.50 0.07
C THR A 25 3.64 9.97 -0.87
N THR A 26 4.26 9.06 -1.64
CA THR A 26 5.37 9.38 -2.55
C THR A 26 5.00 9.05 -3.99
N GLY A 27 5.07 10.06 -4.86
CA GLY A 27 4.85 9.94 -6.30
C GLY A 27 6.00 9.22 -7.00
N PRO A 28 5.80 8.81 -8.27
CA PRO A 28 6.83 8.12 -9.07
C PRO A 28 8.08 8.98 -9.32
N ASP A 29 7.97 10.30 -9.20
CA ASP A 29 9.05 11.28 -9.29
C ASP A 29 9.68 11.61 -7.92
N GLY A 30 9.22 10.97 -6.85
CA GLY A 30 9.64 11.23 -5.47
C GLY A 30 8.94 12.42 -4.82
N ALA A 31 8.03 13.11 -5.50
CA ALA A 31 7.31 14.24 -4.92
C ALA A 31 6.17 13.77 -3.98
N PRO A 32 5.79 14.57 -2.97
CA PRO A 32 4.63 14.28 -2.15
C PRO A 32 3.35 14.15 -2.98
N ILE A 33 2.56 13.12 -2.71
CA ILE A 33 1.26 12.87 -3.34
C ILE A 33 0.23 12.48 -2.27
N SER A 34 -1.05 12.70 -2.54
CA SER A 34 -2.09 12.20 -1.62
C SER A 34 -2.24 10.68 -1.78
N PRO A 35 -2.51 9.94 -0.68
CA PRO A 35 -2.76 8.49 -0.75
C PRO A 35 -3.84 8.09 -1.74
N ARG A 36 -4.93 8.88 -1.81
CA ARG A 36 -6.03 8.62 -2.74
C ARG A 36 -5.60 8.83 -4.19
N ASP A 37 -4.80 9.86 -4.45
CA ASP A 37 -4.27 10.11 -5.80
C ASP A 37 -3.28 9.04 -6.21
N ARG A 38 -2.43 8.59 -5.29
CA ARG A 38 -1.49 7.49 -5.53
C ARG A 38 -2.19 6.18 -5.86
N LEU A 39 -3.26 5.82 -5.14
CA LEU A 39 -4.06 4.63 -5.44
C LEU A 39 -4.76 4.76 -6.81
N ARG A 40 -5.33 5.93 -7.12
CA ARG A 40 -5.93 6.20 -8.43
C ARG A 40 -4.93 6.07 -9.57
N ASP A 41 -3.71 6.59 -9.38
CA ASP A 41 -2.62 6.44 -10.33
C ASP A 41 -2.30 4.96 -10.59
N VAL A 42 -2.15 4.12 -9.54
CA VAL A 42 -1.93 2.67 -9.73
C VAL A 42 -3.07 2.04 -10.53
N LEU A 43 -4.32 2.28 -10.13
CA LEU A 43 -5.49 1.68 -10.79
C LEU A 43 -5.67 2.17 -12.24
N SER A 44 -5.10 3.32 -12.59
CA SER A 44 -5.09 3.81 -13.97
C SER A 44 -3.98 3.18 -14.84
N ARG A 45 -2.88 2.74 -14.22
CA ARG A 45 -1.73 2.13 -14.92
C ARG A 45 -1.95 0.65 -15.24
N TYR A 46 -2.68 -0.06 -14.40
CA TYR A 46 -2.94 -1.50 -14.53
C TYR A 46 -4.41 -1.75 -14.86
N GLY A 47 -4.70 -2.57 -15.88
CA GLY A 47 -6.08 -2.96 -16.23
C GLY A 47 -6.75 -3.80 -15.15
N SER A 48 -8.09 -3.90 -15.16
CA SER A 48 -8.87 -4.54 -14.07
C SER A 48 -8.49 -5.99 -13.76
N GLU A 49 -8.04 -6.74 -14.77
CA GLU A 49 -7.64 -8.15 -14.62
C GLU A 49 -6.21 -8.32 -14.09
N ASP A 50 -5.43 -7.24 -14.06
CA ASP A 50 -4.06 -7.26 -13.58
C ASP A 50 -4.02 -7.59 -12.08
N PRO A 51 -3.14 -8.50 -11.61
CA PRO A 51 -2.99 -8.80 -10.19
C PRO A 51 -2.76 -7.57 -9.31
N VAL A 52 -2.03 -6.56 -9.80
CA VAL A 52 -1.78 -5.31 -9.08
C VAL A 52 -3.07 -4.53 -8.90
N HIS A 53 -3.87 -4.40 -9.95
CA HIS A 53 -5.16 -3.71 -9.88
C HIS A 53 -6.08 -4.39 -8.85
N ARG A 54 -6.24 -5.71 -8.95
CA ARG A 54 -7.12 -6.48 -8.06
C ARG A 54 -6.67 -6.41 -6.60
N ALA A 55 -5.36 -6.49 -6.34
CA ALA A 55 -4.82 -6.39 -4.98
C ALA A 55 -5.04 -4.99 -4.38
N VAL A 56 -4.77 -3.93 -5.14
CA VAL A 56 -4.93 -2.55 -4.68
C VAL A 56 -6.40 -2.20 -4.48
N ASP A 57 -7.29 -2.64 -5.38
CA ASP A 57 -8.72 -2.38 -5.23
C ASP A 57 -9.32 -3.12 -4.04
N ALA A 58 -8.99 -4.40 -3.86
CA ALA A 58 -9.44 -5.19 -2.72
C ALA A 58 -8.88 -4.69 -1.37
N GLY A 59 -7.64 -4.19 -1.36
CA GLY A 59 -6.96 -3.71 -0.15
C GLY A 59 -7.16 -2.22 0.14
N ARG A 60 -7.91 -1.49 -0.69
CA ARG A 60 -7.98 -0.02 -0.69
C ARG A 60 -8.19 0.59 0.69
N ASP A 61 -9.17 0.09 1.44
CA ASP A 61 -9.54 0.68 2.73
C ASP A 61 -8.48 0.45 3.80
N GLU A 62 -7.83 -0.72 3.79
CA GLU A 62 -6.75 -1.06 4.72
C GLU A 62 -5.48 -0.28 4.40
N LEU A 63 -5.15 -0.14 3.11
CA LEU A 63 -4.06 0.72 2.64
C LEU A 63 -4.23 2.17 3.12
N LEU A 64 -5.45 2.70 3.02
CA LEU A 64 -5.77 4.03 3.56
C LEU A 64 -5.79 4.06 5.09
N ALA A 65 -6.08 2.94 5.76
CA ALA A 65 -6.07 2.82 7.22
C ALA A 65 -4.65 2.87 7.77
N ALA A 66 -3.70 2.15 7.16
CA ALA A 66 -2.27 2.21 7.48
C ALA A 66 -1.75 3.65 7.46
N VAL A 67 -2.11 4.41 6.43
CA VAL A 67 -1.73 5.84 6.34
C VAL A 67 -2.30 6.66 7.49
N ARG A 68 -3.57 6.41 7.89
CA ARG A 68 -4.17 7.12 9.03
C ARG A 68 -3.46 6.78 10.34
N ARG A 69 -3.17 5.50 10.60
CA ARG A 69 -2.45 5.06 11.80
C ARG A 69 -1.13 5.79 11.97
N VAL A 70 -0.33 5.91 10.91
CA VAL A 70 0.95 6.64 10.95
C VAL A 70 0.77 8.14 11.18
N ARG A 71 -0.27 8.75 10.60
CA ARG A 71 -0.57 10.18 10.83
C ARG A 71 -0.98 10.46 12.27
N ASP A 72 -1.64 9.52 12.92
CA ASP A 72 -2.07 9.65 14.32
C ASP A 72 -0.91 9.50 15.33
N TRP A 73 0.30 9.14 14.86
CA TRP A 73 1.50 9.13 15.70
C TRP A 73 2.12 10.51 15.90
N LEU A 74 1.74 11.49 15.06
CA LEU A 74 2.27 12.85 15.03
C LEU A 74 1.42 13.81 15.87
#